data_AF-A0A2G9G3S8-F1
#
_entry.id   AF-A0A2G9G3S8-F1
#
_cell.length_a   1.000
_cell.length_b   1.000
_cell.length_c   1.000
_cell.angle_alpha   90.00
_cell.angle_beta   90.00
_cell.angle_gamma   90.00
#
_symmetry.space_group_name_H-M   'P 1'
#
loop_
_entity.id
_entity.type
_entity.pdbx_description
1 polymer ?
#
loop_
_entity_poly.entity_id
_entity_poly.type
_entity_poly.pdbx_seq_one_letter_code
_entity_poly.pdbx_strand_id
1 'polypeptide(L)'
;MQRSFPQKITKSDALVDGEEHDKEGDPFDKEACSPPGESKRKSHSYPLEESGGSNADRHWKRQRKDFKPSKLRNDSVINPSSTEEFLKKLWSDLRQRIANTPIDSISSIYDDVQFVLESMTSFNKFDIAQLEELLKVLFDKASAYDEVRSTSSNKASEELFAQQLGEVKDHFHNAQAQKVKAANQIQYTEEKLESIEKELVNLKEHKKNLYVSLNSQAEVLEIKEEITAIENALPSSDEAMENLKIIATHLEVAKGELKSLVPFA
;
A
#
# COMPACT_ATOMS: atom_id res chain seq x y z
N MET A 1 14.74 4.29 -42.22
CA MET A 1 13.36 4.51 -42.72
C MET A 1 12.73 3.15 -42.99
N GLN A 2 11.89 2.65 -42.09
CA GLN A 2 10.80 1.72 -42.40
C GLN A 2 9.84 1.80 -41.20
N ARG A 3 8.66 2.38 -41.48
CA ARG A 3 7.61 2.66 -40.50
C ARG A 3 6.74 1.40 -40.41
N SER A 4 6.65 0.81 -39.22
CA SER A 4 5.64 -0.20 -38.90
C SER A 4 4.47 0.51 -38.22
N PHE A 5 3.29 0.45 -38.85
CA PHE A 5 2.04 0.95 -38.30
C PHE A 5 1.26 -0.20 -37.63
N PRO A 6 0.52 0.07 -36.55
CA PRO A 6 -0.16 -0.95 -35.76
C PRO A 6 -1.46 -1.46 -36.42
N GLN A 7 -1.68 -2.77 -36.31
CA GLN A 7 -2.94 -3.43 -36.66
C GLN A 7 -4.05 -3.08 -35.67
N LYS A 8 -5.20 -2.69 -36.23
CA LYS A 8 -6.45 -2.43 -35.54
C LYS A 8 -7.05 -3.76 -35.08
N ILE A 9 -7.30 -3.91 -33.78
CA ILE A 9 -8.12 -4.99 -33.24
C ILE A 9 -9.56 -4.49 -33.18
N THR A 10 -10.43 -5.22 -33.87
CA THR A 10 -11.87 -5.06 -33.98
C THR A 10 -12.58 -5.34 -32.66
N LYS A 11 -13.45 -4.39 -32.27
CA LYS A 11 -14.52 -4.57 -31.26
C LYS A 11 -15.40 -5.76 -31.66
N SER A 12 -15.66 -6.64 -30.70
CA SER A 12 -16.82 -7.53 -30.72
C SER A 12 -17.78 -7.04 -29.64
N ASP A 13 -18.95 -6.62 -30.09
CA ASP A 13 -20.14 -6.40 -29.28
C ASP A 13 -20.64 -7.77 -28.81
N ALA A 14 -20.79 -7.95 -27.50
CA ALA A 14 -21.50 -9.07 -26.91
C ALA A 14 -22.51 -8.51 -25.91
N LEU A 15 -23.71 -8.29 -26.44
CA LEU A 15 -24.98 -8.18 -25.75
C LEU A 15 -25.30 -9.57 -25.16
N VAL A 16 -25.35 -9.71 -23.84
CA VAL A 16 -26.11 -10.79 -23.19
C VAL A 16 -26.87 -10.19 -22.02
N ASP A 17 -28.18 -10.40 -22.13
CA ASP A 17 -29.25 -10.04 -21.23
C ASP A 17 -29.03 -10.51 -19.79
N GLY A 18 -29.67 -9.75 -18.90
CA GLY A 18 -29.71 -10.02 -17.48
C GLY A 18 -30.47 -11.29 -17.11
N GLU A 19 -30.13 -11.80 -15.94
CA GLU A 19 -30.96 -12.73 -15.20
C GLU A 19 -30.98 -12.28 -13.74
N GLU A 20 -32.18 -11.88 -13.32
CA GLU A 20 -32.56 -11.55 -11.96
C GLU A 20 -32.49 -12.79 -11.08
N HIS A 21 -31.88 -12.68 -9.90
CA HIS A 21 -32.18 -13.57 -8.78
C HIS A 21 -32.52 -12.78 -7.54
N ASP A 22 -33.82 -12.85 -7.21
CA ASP A 22 -34.42 -12.43 -5.96
C ASP A 22 -33.97 -13.30 -4.77
N LYS A 23 -33.60 -12.60 -3.71
CA LYS A 23 -33.98 -12.77 -2.29
C LYS A 23 -34.05 -14.17 -1.65
N GLU A 24 -33.16 -14.36 -0.68
CA GLU A 24 -33.41 -14.94 0.66
C GLU A 24 -32.13 -14.66 1.47
N GLY A 25 -32.08 -14.03 2.66
CA GLY A 25 -33.06 -13.95 3.72
C GLY A 25 -32.77 -15.02 4.79
N ASP A 26 -31.73 -14.87 5.62
CA ASP A 26 -31.87 -15.09 7.08
C ASP A 26 -30.69 -14.52 7.90
N PRO A 27 -30.93 -14.06 9.15
CA PRO A 27 -30.00 -13.39 10.06
C PRO A 27 -29.48 -14.31 11.17
N PHE A 28 -28.65 -13.77 12.06
CA PHE A 28 -27.90 -14.43 13.17
C PHE A 28 -26.60 -15.10 12.65
N ASP A 29 -25.41 -14.78 13.14
CA ASP A 29 -25.04 -14.69 14.54
C ASP A 29 -24.11 -13.52 14.92
N LYS A 30 -24.39 -13.01 16.11
CA LYS A 30 -23.54 -12.12 16.88
C LYS A 30 -22.49 -12.98 17.57
N GLU A 31 -21.24 -12.92 17.14
CA GLU A 31 -20.12 -13.29 18.00
C GLU A 31 -19.24 -12.08 18.29
N ALA A 32 -19.31 -11.66 19.54
CA ALA A 32 -18.47 -10.66 20.14
C ALA A 32 -17.07 -11.24 20.35
N CYS A 33 -16.10 -10.77 19.56
CA CYS A 33 -14.69 -10.93 19.88
C CYS A 33 -14.08 -9.56 20.17
N SER A 34 -14.10 -9.19 21.46
CA SER A 34 -13.19 -8.19 22.03
C SER A 34 -11.98 -8.91 22.66
N PRO A 35 -10.83 -8.22 22.80
CA PRO A 35 -9.51 -8.74 22.43
C PRO A 35 -8.68 -9.20 23.63
N PRO A 36 -7.60 -10.00 23.40
CA PRO A 36 -6.51 -10.09 24.35
C PRO A 36 -5.21 -9.58 23.72
N GLY A 37 -4.60 -8.55 24.31
CA GLY A 37 -3.21 -8.24 24.01
C GLY A 37 -2.82 -6.79 24.22
N GLU A 38 -2.70 -6.37 25.47
CA GLU A 38 -1.86 -5.23 25.83
C GLU A 38 -0.42 -5.47 25.35
N SER A 39 -0.06 -4.93 24.18
CA SER A 39 1.34 -4.78 23.80
C SER A 39 1.78 -3.37 24.16
N LYS A 40 2.38 -3.24 25.34
CA LYS A 40 3.15 -2.04 25.74
C LYS A 40 4.38 -1.92 24.84
N ARG A 41 4.20 -1.40 23.62
CA ARG A 41 5.31 -0.87 22.83
C ARG A 41 5.53 0.58 23.24
N LYS A 42 6.61 0.75 23.99
CA LYS A 42 7.21 1.99 24.41
C LYS A 42 7.73 2.70 23.15
N SER A 43 6.88 3.49 22.51
CA SER A 43 7.31 4.38 21.42
C SER A 43 8.10 5.52 22.05
N HIS A 44 9.43 5.40 22.00
CA HIS A 44 10.30 6.55 22.12
C HIS A 44 10.05 7.45 20.92
N SER A 45 9.28 8.52 21.13
CA SER A 45 9.24 9.66 20.24
C SER A 45 10.61 10.33 20.26
N TYR A 46 11.34 10.23 19.16
CA TYR A 46 12.46 11.11 18.86
C TYR A 46 11.90 12.54 18.65
N PRO A 47 12.56 13.59 19.17
CA PRO A 47 12.27 14.95 18.72
C PRO A 47 12.80 15.08 17.30
N LEU A 48 11.89 15.25 16.34
CA LEU A 48 12.22 15.64 14.97
C LEU A 48 12.59 17.13 15.01
N GLU A 49 13.86 17.39 15.28
CA GLU A 49 14.51 18.67 15.01
C GLU A 49 14.51 18.91 13.49
N GLU A 50 14.29 20.17 13.13
CA GLU A 50 14.53 20.80 11.83
C GLU A 50 13.52 20.53 10.70
N SER A 51 12.55 21.43 10.60
CA SER A 51 12.25 22.05 9.31
C SER A 51 12.23 23.57 9.47
N GLY A 52 13.42 24.15 9.32
CA GLY A 52 13.57 25.56 9.00
C GLY A 52 12.92 25.82 7.65
N GLY A 53 11.87 26.64 7.62
CA GLY A 53 11.19 26.97 6.38
C GLY A 53 10.20 28.12 6.55
N SER A 54 10.59 29.28 6.02
CA SER A 54 9.74 30.43 5.70
C SER A 54 9.26 31.29 6.87
N ASN A 55 10.24 31.96 7.46
CA ASN A 55 10.08 33.24 8.14
C ASN A 55 9.87 34.35 7.08
N ALA A 56 8.67 34.46 6.49
CA ALA A 56 8.37 35.50 5.51
C ALA A 56 6.87 35.82 5.34
N ASP A 57 6.07 35.90 6.40
CA ASP A 57 4.70 36.42 6.23
C ASP A 57 4.09 37.13 7.46
N ARG A 58 4.86 38.04 8.07
CA ARG A 58 4.36 38.92 9.14
C ARG A 58 4.74 40.40 8.97
N HIS A 59 4.91 40.87 7.73
CA HIS A 59 5.24 42.27 7.46
C HIS A 59 4.08 43.12 6.89
N TRP A 60 2.83 42.79 7.21
CA TRP A 60 1.71 43.70 6.93
C TRP A 60 1.35 44.62 8.11
N LYS A 61 2.08 44.57 9.24
CA LYS A 61 2.09 45.67 10.21
C LYS A 61 2.76 46.89 9.57
N ARG A 62 2.05 47.53 8.64
CA ARG A 62 2.24 48.93 8.31
C ARG A 62 2.26 49.65 9.64
N GLN A 63 3.33 50.39 9.88
CA GLN A 63 3.30 51.41 10.90
C GLN A 63 2.09 52.28 10.59
N ARG A 64 1.05 52.15 11.42
CA ARG A 64 0.09 53.23 11.60
C ARG A 64 0.95 54.38 12.08
N LYS A 65 1.39 55.21 11.15
CA LYS A 65 1.91 56.54 11.47
C LYS A 65 0.76 57.15 12.24
N ASP A 66 0.95 57.27 13.55
CA ASP A 66 0.00 57.90 14.43
C ASP A 66 -0.28 59.28 13.84
N PHE A 67 -1.41 59.39 13.13
CA PHE A 67 -2.03 60.67 12.87
C PHE A 67 -2.48 61.16 14.24
N LYS A 68 -1.54 61.74 15.00
CA LYS A 68 -1.87 62.60 16.12
C LYS A 68 -2.57 63.79 15.48
N PRO A 69 -3.88 63.98 15.70
CA PRO A 69 -4.50 65.24 15.34
C PRO A 69 -3.82 66.27 16.24
N SER A 70 -3.08 67.19 15.64
CA SER A 70 -2.65 68.38 16.36
C SER A 70 -3.89 69.02 16.95
N LYS A 71 -3.98 69.03 18.28
CA LYS A 71 -5.03 69.65 19.08
C LYS A 71 -5.34 71.02 18.46
N LEU A 72 -6.46 71.14 17.76
CA LEU A 72 -6.89 72.39 17.15
C LEU A 72 -7.21 73.34 18.31
N ARG A 73 -6.30 74.27 18.58
CA ARG A 73 -6.59 75.42 19.43
C ARG A 73 -7.61 76.26 18.66
N ASN A 74 -8.85 76.18 19.08
CA ASN A 74 -9.91 77.10 18.70
C ASN A 74 -9.53 78.46 19.31
N ASP A 75 -8.75 79.27 18.58
CA ASP A 75 -8.58 80.71 18.78
C ASP A 75 -7.60 81.24 17.71
N SER A 76 -8.00 81.19 16.45
CA SER A 76 -7.47 82.12 15.44
C SER A 76 -8.46 82.21 14.29
N VAL A 77 -8.64 83.43 13.81
CA VAL A 77 -9.35 83.75 12.56
C VAL A 77 -8.86 82.80 11.47
N ILE A 78 -9.68 81.79 11.15
CA ILE A 78 -9.36 80.77 10.15
C ILE A 78 -9.36 81.47 8.81
N ASN A 79 -8.17 81.67 8.24
CA ASN A 79 -8.02 82.20 6.91
C ASN A 79 -8.71 81.21 5.93
N PRO A 80 -9.75 81.62 5.18
CA PRO A 80 -10.55 80.69 4.38
C PRO A 80 -9.75 79.88 3.35
N SER A 81 -8.58 80.37 2.93
CA SER A 81 -7.68 79.68 1.99
C SER A 81 -7.11 78.37 2.54
N SER A 82 -6.83 78.26 3.84
CA SER A 82 -6.20 77.05 4.41
C SER A 82 -7.18 75.88 4.55
N THR A 83 -8.47 76.16 4.75
CA THR A 83 -9.52 75.12 4.85
C THR A 83 -9.78 74.43 3.51
N GLU A 84 -9.73 75.18 2.41
CA GLU A 84 -9.99 74.64 1.08
C GLU A 84 -8.83 73.75 0.59
N GLU A 85 -7.59 74.15 0.85
CA GLU A 85 -6.39 73.34 0.57
C GLU A 85 -6.40 72.03 1.37
N PHE A 86 -6.81 72.08 2.63
CA PHE A 86 -6.94 70.90 3.48
C PHE A 86 -7.99 69.92 2.94
N LEU A 87 -9.16 70.40 2.55
CA LEU A 87 -10.22 69.56 1.98
C LEU A 87 -9.84 68.97 0.62
N LYS A 88 -9.15 69.74 -0.24
CA LYS A 88 -8.58 69.23 -1.51
C LYS A 88 -7.59 68.10 -1.24
N LYS A 89 -6.78 68.21 -0.19
CA LYS A 89 -5.83 67.17 0.22
C LYS A 89 -6.55 65.92 0.72
N LEU A 90 -7.55 66.06 1.60
CA LEU A 90 -8.37 64.94 2.08
C LEU A 90 -9.06 64.21 0.94
N TRP A 91 -9.67 64.95 0.01
CA TRP A 91 -10.32 64.37 -1.16
C TRP A 91 -9.35 63.63 -2.08
N SER A 92 -8.17 64.21 -2.32
CA SER A 92 -7.13 63.57 -3.15
C SER A 92 -6.62 62.28 -2.50
N ASP A 93 -6.42 62.29 -1.19
CA ASP A 93 -6.00 61.12 -0.41
C ASP A 93 -7.07 60.02 -0.47
N LEU A 94 -8.33 60.38 -0.24
CA LEU A 94 -9.47 59.45 -0.32
C LEU A 94 -9.56 58.79 -1.71
N ARG A 95 -9.51 59.58 -2.79
CA ARG A 95 -9.52 59.06 -4.16
C ARG A 95 -8.36 58.10 -4.41
N GLN A 96 -7.15 58.48 -3.98
CA GLN A 96 -5.96 57.65 -4.17
C GLN A 96 -6.06 56.35 -3.39
N ARG A 97 -6.61 56.39 -2.18
CA ARG A 97 -6.78 55.22 -1.30
C ARG A 97 -7.77 54.23 -1.88
N ILE A 98 -8.92 54.71 -2.39
CA ILE A 98 -9.90 53.87 -3.08
C ILE A 98 -9.29 53.29 -4.37
N ALA A 99 -8.63 54.11 -5.19
CA ALA A 99 -8.05 53.66 -6.46
C ALA A 99 -6.91 52.63 -6.29
N ASN A 100 -6.14 52.74 -5.19
CA ASN A 100 -5.04 51.82 -4.90
C ASN A 100 -5.47 50.56 -4.16
N THR A 101 -6.73 50.48 -3.71
CA THR A 101 -7.23 49.31 -2.97
C THR A 101 -7.76 48.30 -3.98
N PRO A 102 -7.24 47.05 -3.97
CA PRO A 102 -7.80 45.98 -4.80
C PRO A 102 -9.28 45.77 -4.50
N ILE A 103 -10.06 45.36 -5.51
CA ILE A 103 -11.52 45.17 -5.38
C ILE A 103 -11.87 44.22 -4.22
N ASP A 104 -11.06 43.19 -4.07
CA ASP A 104 -11.07 42.15 -3.06
C ASP A 104 -10.76 42.63 -1.62
N SER A 105 -10.46 43.91 -1.45
CA SER A 105 -10.06 44.49 -0.18
C SER A 105 -10.71 45.85 0.05
N ILE A 106 -11.70 46.23 -0.78
CA ILE A 106 -12.41 47.52 -0.63
C ILE A 106 -13.05 47.62 0.76
N SER A 107 -13.68 46.56 1.26
CA SER A 107 -14.28 46.53 2.60
C SER A 107 -13.30 46.89 3.73
N SER A 108 -12.00 46.63 3.54
CA SER A 108 -10.97 46.89 4.56
C SER A 108 -10.67 48.37 4.81
N ILE A 109 -11.02 49.25 3.88
CA ILE A 109 -10.81 50.71 4.01
C ILE A 109 -12.06 51.45 4.47
N TYR A 110 -13.15 50.76 4.81
CA TYR A 110 -14.42 51.38 5.23
C TYR A 110 -14.25 52.40 6.36
N ASP A 111 -13.61 51.98 7.46
CA ASP A 111 -13.40 52.85 8.63
C ASP A 111 -12.56 54.09 8.29
N ASP A 112 -11.56 53.91 7.42
CA ASP A 112 -10.70 54.99 6.95
C ASP A 112 -11.49 56.02 6.11
N VAL A 113 -12.38 55.55 5.24
CA VAL A 113 -13.23 56.41 4.41
C VAL A 113 -14.27 57.13 5.26
N GLN A 114 -14.89 56.43 6.19
CA GLN A 114 -15.87 57.00 7.13
C GLN A 114 -15.25 58.14 7.95
N PHE A 115 -14.03 57.94 8.45
CA PHE A 115 -13.29 58.97 9.17
C PHE A 115 -13.03 60.24 8.34
N VAL A 116 -12.72 60.08 7.04
CA VAL A 116 -12.53 61.22 6.13
C VAL A 116 -13.84 61.95 5.88
N LEU A 117 -14.95 61.24 5.68
CA LEU A 117 -16.27 61.84 5.49
C LEU A 117 -16.71 62.65 6.71
N GLU A 118 -16.60 62.08 7.91
CA GLU A 118 -16.90 62.79 9.17
C GLU A 118 -16.05 64.06 9.32
N SER A 119 -14.76 63.97 8.95
CA SER A 119 -13.86 65.12 8.92
C SER A 119 -14.34 66.19 7.94
N MET A 120 -14.78 65.82 6.74
CA MET A 120 -15.28 66.76 5.72
C MET A 120 -16.60 67.43 6.15
N THR A 121 -17.52 66.67 6.74
CA THR A 121 -18.82 67.18 7.24
C THR A 121 -18.63 68.23 8.34
N SER A 122 -17.61 68.07 9.20
CA SER A 122 -17.33 69.01 10.29
C SER A 122 -17.02 70.45 9.83
N PHE A 123 -16.61 70.65 8.57
CA PHE A 123 -16.31 71.99 8.05
C PHE A 123 -17.54 72.75 7.55
N ASN A 124 -18.72 72.11 7.49
CA ASN A 124 -20.04 72.70 7.19
C ASN A 124 -20.11 73.62 5.94
N LYS A 125 -19.16 73.46 5.00
CA LYS A 125 -18.99 74.29 3.79
C LYS A 125 -19.43 73.59 2.50
N PHE A 126 -19.58 72.26 2.52
CA PHE A 126 -19.81 71.45 1.33
C PHE A 126 -20.93 70.46 1.61
N ASP A 127 -21.86 70.35 0.66
CA ASP A 127 -22.79 69.23 0.62
C ASP A 127 -22.06 68.01 0.07
N ILE A 128 -21.87 67.00 0.92
CA ILE A 128 -21.21 65.74 0.57
C ILE A 128 -22.18 64.56 0.51
N ALA A 129 -23.50 64.79 0.61
CA ALA A 129 -24.49 63.71 0.67
C ALA A 129 -24.42 62.76 -0.54
N GLN A 130 -24.18 63.31 -1.74
CA GLN A 130 -24.01 62.50 -2.95
C GLN A 130 -22.77 61.59 -2.87
N LEU A 131 -21.68 62.10 -2.29
CA LEU A 131 -20.45 61.34 -2.12
C LEU A 131 -20.63 60.22 -1.07
N GLU A 132 -21.29 60.53 0.04
CA GLU A 132 -21.63 59.54 1.08
C GLU A 132 -22.47 58.41 0.49
N GLU A 133 -23.51 58.73 -0.28
CA GLU A 133 -24.37 57.71 -0.92
C GLU A 133 -23.59 56.86 -1.94
N LEU A 134 -22.74 57.48 -2.76
CA LEU A 134 -21.88 56.75 -3.70
C LEU A 134 -20.92 55.79 -3.00
N LEU A 135 -20.29 56.23 -1.92
CA LEU A 135 -19.36 55.41 -1.14
C LEU A 135 -20.09 54.30 -0.40
N LYS A 136 -21.28 54.57 0.15
CA LYS A 136 -22.15 53.57 0.74
C LYS A 136 -22.49 52.47 -0.27
N VAL A 137 -22.95 52.83 -1.47
CA VAL A 137 -23.23 51.86 -2.54
C VAL A 137 -21.98 51.06 -2.93
N LEU A 138 -20.79 51.68 -2.93
CA LEU A 138 -19.54 50.99 -3.20
C LEU A 138 -19.26 49.92 -2.12
N PHE A 139 -19.40 50.27 -0.85
CA PHE A 139 -19.15 49.35 0.26
C PHE A 139 -20.20 48.25 0.37
N ASP A 140 -21.47 48.55 0.14
CA ASP A 140 -22.53 47.55 0.07
C ASP A 140 -22.23 46.50 -1.02
N LYS A 141 -21.75 46.95 -2.19
CA LYS A 141 -21.33 46.07 -3.28
C LYS A 141 -20.07 45.27 -2.94
N ALA A 142 -19.10 45.88 -2.27
CA ALA A 142 -17.88 45.21 -1.85
C ALA A 142 -18.18 44.09 -0.84
N SER A 143 -19.03 44.37 0.15
CA SER A 143 -19.48 43.38 1.13
C SER A 143 -20.26 42.23 0.46
N ALA A 144 -21.18 42.54 -0.45
CA ALA A 144 -21.90 41.52 -1.21
C ALA A 144 -20.95 40.64 -2.07
N TYR A 145 -19.92 41.25 -2.67
CA TYR A 145 -18.89 40.50 -3.40
C TYR A 145 -18.08 39.58 -2.48
N ASP A 146 -17.66 40.08 -1.31
CA ASP A 146 -16.89 39.30 -0.33
C ASP A 146 -17.69 38.08 0.19
N GLU A 147 -19.00 38.24 0.42
CA GLU A 147 -19.90 37.15 0.80
C GLU A 147 -20.00 36.07 -0.29
N VAL A 148 -20.25 36.49 -1.54
CA VAL A 148 -20.35 35.57 -2.70
C VAL A 148 -19.03 34.85 -2.93
N ARG A 149 -17.91 35.55 -2.82
CA ARG A 149 -16.57 34.97 -2.95
C ARG A 149 -16.29 33.95 -1.83
N SER A 150 -16.62 34.28 -0.59
CA SER A 150 -16.39 33.39 0.56
C SER A 150 -17.22 32.11 0.47
N THR A 151 -18.49 32.23 0.09
CA THR A 151 -19.40 31.09 -0.08
C THR A 151 -18.99 30.18 -1.25
N SER A 152 -18.62 30.77 -2.40
CA SER A 152 -18.15 30.00 -3.56
C SER A 152 -16.81 29.31 -3.31
N SER A 153 -15.86 29.99 -2.66
CA SER A 153 -14.56 29.41 -2.28
C SER A 153 -14.73 28.25 -1.30
N ASN A 154 -15.58 28.40 -0.29
CA ASN A 154 -15.81 27.34 0.68
C ASN A 154 -16.44 26.11 0.01
N LYS A 155 -17.50 26.32 -0.79
CA LYS A 155 -18.19 25.25 -1.50
C LYS A 155 -17.25 24.49 -2.45
N ALA A 156 -16.42 25.21 -3.22
CA ALA A 156 -15.45 24.58 -4.13
C ALA A 156 -14.41 23.75 -3.36
N SER A 157 -13.95 24.25 -2.20
CA SER A 157 -13.01 23.50 -1.36
C SER A 157 -13.65 22.26 -0.74
N GLU A 158 -14.87 22.36 -0.23
CA GLU A 158 -15.61 21.24 0.35
C GLU A 158 -15.87 20.14 -0.68
N GLU A 159 -16.24 20.51 -1.91
CA GLU A 159 -16.47 19.56 -3.01
C GLU A 159 -15.18 18.81 -3.39
N LEU A 160 -14.06 19.54 -3.52
CA LEU A 160 -12.76 18.92 -3.79
C LEU A 160 -12.32 17.97 -2.68
N PHE A 161 -12.49 18.36 -1.41
CA PHE A 161 -12.18 17.48 -0.28
C PHE A 161 -13.08 16.25 -0.25
N ALA A 162 -14.38 16.40 -0.52
CA ALA A 162 -15.32 15.29 -0.58
C ALA A 162 -14.95 14.29 -1.70
N GLN A 163 -14.58 14.81 -2.88
CA GLN A 163 -14.11 13.98 -4.00
C GLN A 163 -12.83 13.20 -3.63
N GLN A 164 -11.81 13.90 -3.11
CA GLN A 164 -10.55 13.27 -2.71
C GLN A 164 -10.75 12.21 -1.62
N LEU A 165 -11.63 12.47 -0.65
CA LEU A 165 -11.96 11.51 0.39
C LEU A 165 -12.65 10.26 -0.19
N GLY A 166 -13.53 10.44 -1.17
CA GLY A 166 -14.16 9.34 -1.91
C GLY A 166 -13.12 8.48 -2.63
N GLU A 167 -12.22 9.10 -3.40
CA GLU A 167 -11.16 8.39 -4.14
C GLU A 167 -10.25 7.59 -3.20
N VAL A 168 -9.80 8.20 -2.10
CA VAL A 168 -8.94 7.52 -1.10
C VAL A 168 -9.68 6.35 -0.45
N LYS A 169 -10.97 6.51 -0.14
CA LYS A 169 -11.79 5.45 0.44
C LYS A 169 -11.93 4.26 -0.51
N ASP A 170 -12.16 4.51 -1.80
CA ASP A 170 -12.25 3.44 -2.80
C ASP A 170 -10.92 2.72 -3.01
N HIS A 171 -9.82 3.47 -3.05
CA HIS A 171 -8.47 2.90 -3.10
C HIS A 171 -8.17 2.01 -1.89
N PHE A 172 -8.58 2.42 -0.69
CA PHE A 172 -8.42 1.64 0.53
C PHE A 172 -9.17 0.30 0.47
N HIS A 173 -10.44 0.32 0.06
CA HIS A 173 -11.24 -0.90 -0.07
C HIS A 173 -10.69 -1.85 -1.13
N ASN A 174 -10.23 -1.33 -2.27
CA ASN A 174 -9.59 -2.14 -3.31
C ASN A 174 -8.30 -2.80 -2.79
N ALA A 175 -7.43 -2.04 -2.13
CA ALA A 175 -6.20 -2.56 -1.54
C ALA A 175 -6.48 -3.65 -0.48
N GLN A 176 -7.51 -3.46 0.34
CA GLN A 176 -7.94 -4.46 1.31
C GLN A 176 -8.39 -5.76 0.62
N ALA A 177 -9.20 -5.66 -0.44
CA ALA A 177 -9.64 -6.82 -1.21
C ALA A 177 -8.47 -7.56 -1.88
N GLN A 178 -7.49 -6.82 -2.43
CA GLN A 178 -6.27 -7.40 -3.00
C GLN A 178 -5.43 -8.12 -1.94
N LYS A 179 -5.28 -7.54 -0.75
CA LYS A 179 -4.57 -8.17 0.37
C LYS A 179 -5.19 -9.52 0.75
N VAL A 180 -6.52 -9.60 0.83
CA VAL A 180 -7.22 -10.86 1.15
C VAL A 180 -6.99 -11.90 0.05
N LYS A 181 -7.08 -11.51 -1.23
CA LYS A 181 -6.80 -12.42 -2.35
C LYS A 181 -5.37 -12.96 -2.30
N ALA A 182 -4.39 -12.09 -2.03
CA ALA A 182 -2.99 -12.50 -1.91
C ALA A 182 -2.76 -13.43 -0.71
N ALA A 183 -3.39 -13.16 0.44
CA ALA A 183 -3.29 -14.03 1.61
C ALA A 183 -3.82 -15.45 1.33
N ASN A 184 -4.97 -15.56 0.66
CA ASN A 184 -5.55 -16.86 0.29
C ASN A 184 -4.64 -17.63 -0.70
N GLN A 185 -4.00 -16.94 -1.64
CA GLN A 185 -3.04 -17.58 -2.55
C GLN A 185 -1.80 -18.08 -1.81
N ILE A 186 -1.25 -17.28 -0.90
CA ILE A 186 -0.10 -17.67 -0.07
C ILE A 186 -0.44 -18.93 0.72
N GLN A 187 -1.58 -18.94 1.42
CA GLN A 187 -2.02 -20.09 2.19
C GLN A 187 -2.14 -21.36 1.32
N TYR A 188 -2.78 -21.26 0.16
CA TYR A 188 -2.88 -22.39 -0.77
C TYR A 188 -1.50 -22.91 -1.22
N THR A 189 -0.55 -22.01 -1.48
CA THR A 189 0.82 -22.41 -1.85
C THR A 189 1.58 -23.04 -0.70
N GLU A 190 1.37 -22.59 0.53
CA GLU A 190 1.97 -23.16 1.74
C GLU A 190 1.47 -24.59 1.98
N GLU A 191 0.16 -24.81 1.90
CA GLU A 191 -0.46 -26.14 2.03
C GLU A 191 0.07 -27.12 0.98
N LYS A 192 0.21 -26.65 -0.28
CA LYS A 192 0.78 -27.47 -1.36
C LYS A 192 2.26 -27.78 -1.12
N LEU A 193 3.03 -26.84 -0.60
CA LEU A 193 4.45 -27.03 -0.27
C LEU A 193 4.60 -28.06 0.84
N GLU A 194 3.79 -27.98 1.89
CA GLU A 194 3.77 -28.96 2.99
C GLU A 194 3.46 -30.38 2.46
N SER A 195 2.52 -30.52 1.52
CA SER A 195 2.22 -31.80 0.88
C SER A 195 3.43 -32.37 0.12
N ILE A 196 4.12 -31.53 -0.67
CA ILE A 196 5.30 -31.93 -1.44
C ILE A 196 6.45 -32.33 -0.52
N GLU A 197 6.65 -31.61 0.60
CA GLU A 197 7.67 -31.97 1.59
C GLU A 197 7.43 -33.35 2.20
N LYS A 198 6.17 -33.67 2.52
CA LYS A 198 5.78 -35.01 3.01
C LYS A 198 6.07 -36.10 1.98
N GLU A 199 5.72 -35.87 0.71
CA GLU A 199 6.04 -36.81 -0.38
C GLU A 199 7.55 -37.02 -0.55
N LEU A 200 8.35 -35.95 -0.43
CA LEU A 200 9.80 -36.01 -0.55
C LEU A 200 10.42 -36.86 0.57
N VAL A 201 9.93 -36.70 1.81
CA VAL A 201 10.36 -37.53 2.95
C VAL A 201 10.04 -39.01 2.70
N ASN A 202 8.81 -39.31 2.26
CA ASN A 202 8.39 -40.67 1.95
C ASN A 202 9.25 -41.30 0.83
N LEU A 203 9.50 -40.56 -0.26
CA LEU A 203 10.36 -41.03 -1.36
C LEU A 203 11.81 -41.30 -0.89
N LYS A 204 12.35 -40.46 -0.01
CA LYS A 204 13.68 -40.69 0.59
C LYS A 204 13.72 -41.96 1.42
N GLU A 205 12.67 -42.23 2.19
CA GLU A 205 12.56 -43.46 2.98
C GLU A 205 12.43 -44.69 2.07
N HIS A 206 11.54 -44.64 1.08
CA HIS A 206 11.39 -45.71 0.09
C HIS A 206 12.70 -46.02 -0.63
N LYS A 207 13.46 -44.99 -1.02
CA LYS A 207 14.80 -45.16 -1.61
C LYS A 207 15.77 -45.89 -0.67
N LYS A 208 15.78 -45.56 0.62
CA LYS A 208 16.64 -46.26 1.60
C LYS A 208 16.26 -47.73 1.71
N ASN A 209 14.96 -48.03 1.77
CA ASN A 209 14.46 -49.40 1.88
C ASN A 209 14.83 -50.24 0.64
N LEU A 210 14.72 -49.66 -0.55
CA LEU A 210 15.17 -50.31 -1.79
C LEU A 210 16.68 -50.60 -1.79
N TYR A 211 17.50 -49.67 -1.30
CA TYR A 211 18.95 -49.87 -1.23
C TYR A 211 19.32 -51.04 -0.29
N VAL A 212 18.65 -51.13 0.87
CA VAL A 212 18.82 -52.26 1.79
C VAL A 212 18.41 -53.58 1.11
N SER A 213 17.26 -53.60 0.42
CA SER A 213 16.79 -54.80 -0.29
C SER A 213 17.71 -55.23 -1.43
N LEU A 214 18.32 -54.28 -2.16
CA LEU A 214 19.27 -54.57 -3.23
C LEU A 214 20.55 -55.23 -2.69
N ASN A 215 21.07 -54.74 -1.57
CA ASN A 215 22.26 -55.32 -0.96
C ASN A 215 22.03 -56.76 -0.49
N SER A 216 20.85 -57.06 0.09
CA SER A 216 20.50 -58.46 0.43
C SER A 216 20.40 -59.36 -0.80
N GLN A 217 20.10 -58.81 -1.99
CA GLN A 217 20.10 -59.58 -3.23
C GLN A 217 21.52 -59.91 -3.72
N ALA A 218 22.52 -59.07 -3.44
CA ALA A 218 23.91 -59.35 -3.75
C ALA A 218 24.42 -60.57 -2.95
N GLU A 219 24.04 -60.69 -1.67
CA GLU A 219 24.32 -61.87 -0.85
C GLU A 219 23.68 -63.14 -1.45
N VAL A 220 22.47 -63.03 -2.00
CA VAL A 220 21.81 -64.16 -2.69
C VAL A 220 22.57 -64.57 -3.96
N LEU A 221 23.14 -63.63 -4.70
CA LEU A 221 23.95 -63.93 -5.89
C LEU A 221 25.26 -64.61 -5.50
N GLU A 222 25.93 -64.16 -4.44
CA GLU A 222 27.15 -64.77 -3.91
C GLU A 222 26.90 -66.23 -3.50
N ILE A 223 25.82 -66.49 -2.73
CA ILE A 223 25.43 -67.85 -2.36
C ILE A 223 25.14 -68.71 -3.61
N LYS A 224 24.50 -68.14 -4.63
CA LYS A 224 24.21 -68.87 -5.88
C LYS A 224 25.49 -69.25 -6.62
N GLU A 225 26.48 -68.36 -6.67
CA GLU A 225 27.79 -68.62 -7.26
C GLU A 225 28.54 -69.72 -6.49
N GLU A 226 28.53 -69.68 -5.15
CA GLU A 226 29.12 -70.73 -4.32
C GLU A 226 28.47 -72.11 -4.55
N ILE A 227 27.14 -72.19 -4.60
CA ILE A 227 26.42 -73.44 -4.89
C ILE A 227 26.86 -73.97 -6.26
N THR A 228 26.97 -73.10 -7.27
CA THR A 228 27.40 -73.49 -8.62
C THR A 228 28.85 -74.00 -8.62
N ALA A 229 29.73 -73.38 -7.83
CA ALA A 229 31.11 -73.83 -7.68
C ALA A 229 31.21 -75.21 -6.99
N ILE A 230 30.42 -75.43 -5.93
CA ILE A 230 30.33 -76.71 -5.23
C ILE A 230 29.80 -77.79 -6.17
N GLU A 231 28.70 -77.53 -6.89
CA GLU A 231 28.09 -78.46 -7.82
C GLU A 231 29.07 -78.90 -8.92
N ASN A 232 29.89 -77.98 -9.43
CA ASN A 232 30.93 -78.30 -10.42
C ASN A 232 32.15 -79.03 -9.83
N ALA A 233 32.42 -78.88 -8.53
CA ALA A 233 33.54 -79.54 -7.84
C ALA A 233 33.18 -80.95 -7.32
N LEU A 234 31.88 -81.27 -7.22
CA LEU A 234 31.46 -82.64 -6.96
C LEU A 234 31.84 -83.52 -8.18
N PRO A 235 32.44 -84.71 -7.94
CA PRO A 235 32.64 -85.65 -9.03
C PRO A 235 31.29 -85.96 -9.65
N SER A 236 31.23 -86.02 -10.98
CA SER A 236 29.97 -86.29 -11.64
C SER A 236 29.42 -87.62 -11.12
N SER A 237 28.10 -87.75 -11.05
CA SER A 237 27.46 -88.99 -10.60
C SER A 237 28.00 -90.22 -11.36
N ASP A 238 28.43 -90.04 -12.61
CA ASP A 238 29.01 -91.09 -13.44
C ASP A 238 30.44 -91.45 -13.00
N GLU A 239 31.27 -90.45 -12.66
CA GLU A 239 32.63 -90.66 -12.14
C GLU A 239 32.61 -91.34 -10.75
N ALA A 240 31.70 -90.91 -9.87
CA ALA A 240 31.52 -91.55 -8.56
C ALA A 240 31.05 -93.01 -8.69
N MET A 241 30.15 -93.28 -9.64
CA MET A 241 29.65 -94.63 -9.91
C MET A 241 30.74 -95.53 -10.52
N GLU A 242 31.58 -95.01 -11.41
CA GLU A 242 32.71 -95.74 -11.98
C GLU A 242 33.77 -96.07 -10.92
N ASN A 243 34.10 -95.12 -10.04
CA ASN A 243 34.99 -95.34 -8.90
C ASN A 243 34.45 -96.41 -7.94
N LEU A 244 33.16 -96.37 -7.61
CA LEU A 244 32.50 -97.41 -6.81
C LEU A 244 32.56 -98.78 -7.50
N LYS A 245 32.38 -98.83 -8.82
CA LYS A 245 32.48 -100.06 -9.60
C LYS A 245 33.90 -100.64 -9.56
N ILE A 246 34.93 -99.79 -9.68
CA ILE A 246 36.33 -100.20 -9.54
C ILE A 246 36.59 -100.77 -8.14
N ILE A 247 36.18 -100.07 -7.07
CA ILE A 247 36.35 -100.55 -5.69
C ILE A 247 35.63 -101.88 -5.47
N ALA A 248 34.40 -102.02 -5.98
CA ALA A 248 33.65 -103.27 -5.87
C ALA A 248 34.38 -104.44 -6.56
N THR A 249 35.01 -104.21 -7.71
CA THR A 249 35.81 -105.25 -8.39
C THR A 249 37.04 -105.65 -7.58
N HIS A 250 37.79 -104.68 -7.03
CA HIS A 250 38.94 -104.97 -6.17
C HIS A 250 38.55 -105.73 -4.90
N LEU A 251 37.40 -105.39 -4.31
CA LEU A 251 36.92 -106.04 -3.10
C LEU A 251 36.54 -107.50 -3.35
N GLU A 252 35.95 -107.83 -4.50
CA GLU A 252 35.71 -109.23 -4.86
C GLU A 252 36.99 -110.01 -5.14
N VAL A 253 38.01 -109.37 -5.73
CA VAL A 253 39.35 -109.99 -5.88
C VAL A 253 39.94 -110.31 -4.50
N ALA A 254 40.00 -109.34 -3.59
CA ALA A 254 40.54 -109.53 -2.24
C ALA A 254 39.74 -110.58 -1.43
N LYS A 255 38.42 -110.62 -1.60
CA LYS A 255 37.56 -111.65 -1.00
C LYS A 255 37.85 -113.04 -1.56
N GLY A 256 38.17 -113.16 -2.84
CA GLY A 256 38.66 -114.39 -3.46
C GLY A 256 40.00 -114.83 -2.88
N GLU A 257 40.95 -113.91 -2.74
CA GLU A 257 42.26 -114.18 -2.11
C GLU A 257 42.12 -114.62 -0.65
N LEU A 258 41.23 -113.99 0.13
CA LEU A 258 41.00 -114.37 1.52
C LEU A 258 40.44 -115.80 1.65
N LYS A 259 39.59 -116.23 0.71
CA LYS A 259 39.08 -117.61 0.65
C LYS A 259 40.16 -118.63 0.27
N SER A 260 41.22 -118.19 -0.41
CA SER A 260 42.35 -119.03 -0.78
C SER A 260 43.38 -119.19 0.34
N LEU A 261 43.26 -118.42 1.44
CA LEU A 261 44.07 -118.61 2.63
C LEU A 261 43.64 -119.91 3.35
N VAL A 262 44.58 -120.84 3.45
CA VAL A 262 44.42 -122.07 4.24
C VAL A 262 44.45 -121.69 5.73
N PRO A 263 43.47 -122.11 6.56
CA PRO A 263 43.55 -121.88 8.00
C PRO A 263 44.79 -122.58 8.54
N PHE A 264 45.60 -121.84 9.29
CA PHE A 264 46.83 -122.23 9.97
C PHE A 264 47.00 -123.73 10.20
N ALA A 265 48.04 -124.29 9.57
CA ALA A 265 48.70 -125.53 9.98
C ALA A 265 50.10 -125.17 10.50
#